data_AF-A0A5J4TJG4-F1
#
_entry.id   AF-A0A5J4TJG4-F1
#
_cell.length_a   1.000
_cell.length_b   1.000
_cell.length_c   1.000
_cell.angle_alpha   90.00
_cell.angle_beta   90.00
_cell.angle_gamma   90.00
#
_symmetry.space_group_name_H-M   'P 1'
#
loop_
_entity.id
_entity.type
_entity.pdbx_description
1 polymer ?
#
loop_
_entity_poly.entity_id
_entity_poly.type
_entity_poly.pdbx_seq_one_letter_code
_entity_poly.pdbx_strand_id
1 'polypeptide(L)'
;LNVAFSTIVGTLLAPAQIRISNSTLTYGSSTFNPTATNLEVIDVRYANLVVNRGSLSGTTTNGLQIIISEFAFVQIGGQTTTNPTFANLDIIKVDNSQLNVFGGVFTARNPQATLITATNSDVNIGRVAIPQPTLTFSASKVLDVTGGTLNIYRGTLTGINPDTAIVKTLDTPVFIGGGPAAIFNGAKALDITKGSLNITNGTFTGQSNMLLAIITLRDVIAVIGSGFFPTFAGCNILDTYGGSLNLNGGVSRQIETYQTPGTIWTFTDTIVTIGLPLDQYASSTPMFQGFGVLTVTGGEITVLSGTFNGITAGSTIIASDTKFTIDNKQNLPYFTQIILLQLTRGKLDLINFSFSGLTAGFMIQAIEADVNIGDPTALTNYGTLYYQHKPRYTSVYLIACKSVIIQKQTFSLLRNQNEGQAVDIFYTPGVYARASP
;
A
#
# COMPACT_ATOMS: atom_id res chain seq x y z
N LEU A 1 -32.51 -25.04 9.34
CA LEU A 1 -32.08 -25.81 10.54
C LEU A 1 -31.35 -24.88 11.50
N ASN A 2 -31.53 -25.01 12.81
CA ASN A 2 -30.86 -24.19 13.82
C ASN A 2 -30.06 -25.11 14.74
N VAL A 3 -28.72 -25.05 14.67
CA VAL A 3 -27.82 -25.86 15.51
C VAL A 3 -27.33 -24.96 16.63
N ALA A 4 -28.10 -24.91 17.71
CA ALA A 4 -27.88 -23.99 18.82
C ALA A 4 -27.55 -24.67 20.15
N PHE A 5 -27.67 -25.99 20.29
CA PHE A 5 -27.39 -26.74 21.53
C PHE A 5 -26.79 -28.10 21.20
N SER A 6 -25.68 -28.09 20.47
CA SER A 6 -25.13 -29.32 19.91
C SER A 6 -23.62 -29.38 20.04
N THR A 7 -23.13 -30.60 20.27
CA THR A 7 -21.74 -30.97 20.17
C THR A 7 -21.64 -32.02 19.06
N ILE A 8 -20.95 -31.68 17.98
CA ILE A 8 -20.72 -32.56 16.82
C ILE A 8 -19.30 -33.09 16.94
N VAL A 9 -19.12 -34.41 17.03
CA VAL A 9 -17.80 -35.02 17.21
C VAL A 9 -17.58 -36.05 16.12
N GLY A 10 -16.64 -35.76 15.22
CA GLY A 10 -16.08 -36.75 14.31
C GLY A 10 -14.98 -37.58 14.98
N THR A 11 -14.60 -38.68 14.34
CA THR A 11 -13.37 -39.43 14.70
C THR A 11 -12.34 -39.30 13.57
N LEU A 12 -11.10 -39.70 13.81
CA LEU A 12 -10.08 -39.72 12.76
C LEU A 12 -10.42 -40.65 11.59
N LEU A 13 -11.16 -41.74 11.87
CA LEU A 13 -11.56 -42.74 10.87
C LEU A 13 -12.93 -42.44 10.23
N ALA A 14 -13.74 -41.61 10.89
CA ALA A 14 -15.05 -41.17 10.43
C ALA A 14 -15.25 -39.70 10.84
N PRO A 15 -14.65 -38.75 10.10
CA PRO A 15 -14.76 -37.34 10.42
C PRO A 15 -16.19 -36.84 10.22
N ALA A 16 -16.57 -35.83 11.00
CA ALA A 16 -17.87 -35.20 10.85
C ALA A 16 -17.91 -34.36 9.58
N GLN A 17 -19.11 -34.20 9.01
CA GLN A 17 -19.36 -33.33 7.86
C GLN A 17 -20.68 -32.59 8.04
N ILE A 18 -20.72 -31.33 7.62
CA ILE A 18 -21.95 -30.53 7.53
C ILE A 18 -22.17 -30.23 6.06
N ARG A 19 -23.31 -30.66 5.50
CA ARG A 19 -23.66 -30.39 4.11
C ARG A 19 -25.01 -29.70 4.07
N ILE A 20 -25.08 -28.57 3.38
CA ILE A 20 -26.25 -27.71 3.31
C ILE A 20 -26.55 -27.47 1.85
N SER A 21 -27.77 -27.81 1.43
CA SER A 21 -28.22 -27.56 0.07
C SER A 21 -29.64 -27.02 0.08
N ASN A 22 -29.94 -26.03 -0.76
CA ASN A 22 -31.27 -25.43 -0.94
C ASN A 22 -31.96 -25.06 0.39
N SER A 23 -31.19 -24.62 1.37
CA SER A 23 -31.68 -24.38 2.73
C SER A 23 -30.81 -23.38 3.50
N THR A 24 -31.28 -23.00 4.69
CA THR A 24 -30.54 -22.15 5.61
C THR A 24 -30.16 -22.92 6.87
N LEU A 25 -28.87 -22.89 7.22
CA LEU A 25 -28.35 -23.33 8.52
C LEU A 25 -27.87 -22.12 9.33
N THR A 26 -28.31 -22.04 10.58
CA THR A 26 -27.72 -21.15 11.56
C THR A 26 -27.00 -21.99 12.62
N TYR A 27 -25.72 -21.70 12.86
CA TYR A 27 -24.85 -22.35 13.82
C TYR A 27 -24.52 -21.39 14.97
N GLY A 28 -24.89 -21.79 16.19
CA GLY A 28 -24.78 -20.97 17.39
C GLY A 28 -25.89 -19.93 17.52
N SER A 29 -26.05 -19.42 18.75
CA SER A 29 -27.07 -18.42 19.12
C SER A 29 -26.45 -17.30 19.95
N SER A 30 -27.26 -16.32 20.35
CA SER A 30 -26.84 -15.24 21.25
C SER A 30 -26.44 -15.72 22.65
N THR A 31 -26.89 -16.91 23.05
CA THR A 31 -26.68 -17.46 24.41
C THR A 31 -25.88 -18.76 24.44
N PHE A 32 -25.59 -19.38 23.30
CA PHE A 32 -24.90 -20.67 23.27
C PHE A 32 -23.80 -20.75 22.21
N ASN A 33 -22.70 -21.41 22.59
CA ASN A 33 -21.51 -21.63 21.78
C ASN A 33 -21.36 -23.13 21.46
N PRO A 34 -21.90 -23.62 20.33
CA PRO A 34 -21.79 -25.03 19.96
C PRO A 34 -20.36 -25.41 19.57
N THR A 35 -20.05 -26.70 19.70
CA THR A 35 -18.72 -27.24 19.39
C THR A 35 -18.81 -28.30 18.30
N ALA A 36 -17.92 -28.22 17.33
CA ALA A 36 -17.73 -29.23 16.30
C ALA A 36 -16.24 -29.58 16.22
N THR A 37 -15.88 -30.83 16.47
CA THR A 37 -14.48 -31.29 16.43
C THR A 37 -14.30 -32.43 15.43
N ASN A 38 -13.10 -32.55 14.87
CA ASN A 38 -12.79 -33.47 13.78
C ASN A 38 -13.77 -33.32 12.61
N LEU A 39 -14.12 -32.07 12.30
CA LEU A 39 -14.99 -31.69 11.19
C LEU A 39 -14.12 -31.56 9.93
N GLU A 40 -14.33 -32.42 8.95
CA GLU A 40 -13.52 -32.38 7.72
C GLU A 40 -14.08 -31.38 6.71
N VAL A 41 -15.40 -31.30 6.57
CA VAL A 41 -16.04 -30.48 5.54
C VAL A 41 -17.28 -29.76 6.06
N ILE A 42 -17.40 -28.48 5.72
CA ILE A 42 -18.67 -27.74 5.63
C ILE A 42 -18.89 -27.42 4.15
N ASP A 43 -19.87 -28.07 3.52
CA ASP A 43 -20.22 -27.89 2.10
C ASP A 43 -21.54 -27.13 1.99
N VAL A 44 -21.53 -25.95 1.37
CA VAL A 44 -22.67 -25.03 1.25
C VAL A 44 -22.94 -24.77 -0.23
N ARG A 45 -24.09 -25.24 -0.73
CA ARG A 45 -24.48 -25.14 -2.15
C ARG A 45 -25.92 -24.65 -2.33
N TYR A 46 -26.15 -23.61 -3.15
CA TYR A 46 -27.48 -23.00 -3.29
C TYR A 46 -28.15 -22.71 -1.92
N ALA A 47 -27.35 -22.33 -0.93
CA ALA A 47 -27.76 -22.36 0.47
C ALA A 47 -27.16 -21.20 1.26
N ASN A 48 -27.73 -20.97 2.45
CA ASN A 48 -27.26 -19.98 3.39
C ASN A 48 -26.66 -20.64 4.63
N LEU A 49 -25.47 -20.23 5.03
CA LEU A 49 -24.89 -20.58 6.33
C LEU A 49 -24.64 -19.32 7.15
N VAL A 50 -25.16 -19.28 8.36
CA VAL A 50 -24.87 -18.24 9.34
C VAL A 50 -24.18 -18.86 10.54
N VAL A 51 -22.90 -18.58 10.75
CA VAL A 51 -22.14 -19.00 11.93
C VAL A 51 -22.09 -17.84 12.90
N ASN A 52 -22.98 -17.78 13.88
CA ASN A 52 -23.00 -16.68 14.85
C ASN A 52 -21.84 -16.80 15.84
N ARG A 53 -21.63 -18.01 16.39
CA ARG A 53 -20.67 -18.32 17.46
C ARG A 53 -20.33 -19.82 17.46
N GLY A 54 -19.37 -20.20 18.31
CA GLY A 54 -19.00 -21.59 18.56
C GLY A 54 -17.54 -21.88 18.22
N SER A 55 -17.16 -23.14 18.41
CA SER A 55 -15.83 -23.64 18.01
C SER A 55 -16.00 -24.72 16.97
N LEU A 56 -15.36 -24.55 15.82
CA LEU A 56 -15.32 -25.53 14.75
C LEU A 56 -13.85 -25.88 14.49
N SER A 57 -13.49 -27.15 14.64
CA SER A 57 -12.13 -27.60 14.42
C SER A 57 -12.02 -28.80 13.49
N GLY A 58 -11.05 -28.71 12.59
CA GLY A 58 -10.65 -29.79 11.72
C GLY A 58 -9.81 -30.85 12.41
N THR A 59 -9.62 -31.98 11.73
CA THR A 59 -8.63 -32.98 12.13
C THR A 59 -7.21 -32.39 11.99
N THR A 60 -6.25 -32.91 12.75
CA THR A 60 -4.85 -32.48 12.60
C THR A 60 -4.24 -32.90 11.27
N THR A 61 -4.79 -33.95 10.64
CA THR A 61 -4.28 -34.50 9.38
C THR A 61 -4.82 -33.77 8.15
N ASN A 62 -6.14 -33.66 8.00
CA ASN A 62 -6.77 -33.07 6.81
C ASN A 62 -7.24 -31.63 7.05
N GLY A 63 -7.48 -31.25 8.30
CA GLY A 63 -8.05 -29.96 8.65
C GLY A 63 -9.53 -29.86 8.28
N LEU A 64 -10.07 -28.66 8.47
CA LEU A 64 -11.43 -28.31 8.09
C LEU A 64 -11.41 -27.60 6.74
N GLN A 65 -12.25 -28.04 5.81
CA GLN A 65 -12.52 -27.34 4.56
C GLN A 65 -13.91 -26.72 4.61
N ILE A 66 -14.03 -25.44 4.28
CA ILE A 66 -15.32 -24.77 4.09
C ILE A 66 -15.46 -24.50 2.59
N ILE A 67 -16.40 -25.16 1.95
CA ILE A 67 -16.64 -25.07 0.51
C ILE A 67 -17.96 -24.34 0.30
N ILE A 68 -17.90 -23.24 -0.43
CA ILE A 68 -19.03 -22.34 -0.68
C ILE A 68 -19.15 -22.21 -2.20
N SER A 69 -20.19 -22.79 -2.77
CA SER A 69 -20.35 -22.82 -4.22
C SER A 69 -21.80 -22.63 -4.65
N GLU A 70 -22.01 -22.49 -5.95
CA GLU A 70 -23.35 -22.52 -6.55
C GLU A 70 -24.28 -21.44 -5.96
N PHE A 71 -23.84 -20.18 -6.01
CA PHE A 71 -24.60 -19.02 -5.50
C PHE A 71 -24.95 -19.11 -4.00
N ALA A 72 -24.13 -19.81 -3.22
CA ALA A 72 -24.29 -19.87 -1.78
C ALA A 72 -23.91 -18.55 -1.10
N PHE A 73 -24.45 -18.34 0.09
CA PHE A 73 -24.15 -17.19 0.94
C PHE A 73 -23.71 -17.67 2.32
N VAL A 74 -22.53 -17.26 2.75
CA VAL A 74 -22.02 -17.59 4.09
C VAL A 74 -21.72 -16.32 4.87
N GLN A 75 -22.21 -16.27 6.10
CA GLN A 75 -21.93 -15.23 7.07
C GLN A 75 -21.29 -15.84 8.31
N ILE A 76 -20.17 -15.28 8.75
CA ILE A 76 -19.42 -15.74 9.93
C ILE A 76 -19.25 -14.58 10.92
N GLY A 77 -19.72 -14.77 12.14
CA GLY A 77 -19.66 -13.82 13.25
C GLY A 77 -20.72 -12.71 13.17
N GLY A 78 -20.51 -11.65 13.96
CA GLY A 78 -21.30 -10.41 13.89
C GLY A 78 -22.37 -10.21 14.98
N GLN A 79 -22.51 -11.11 15.96
CA GLN A 79 -23.55 -11.00 17.00
C GLN A 79 -23.01 -10.84 18.43
N THR A 80 -22.22 -9.78 18.70
CA THR A 80 -21.65 -9.38 20.02
C THR A 80 -20.37 -10.12 20.46
N THR A 81 -19.92 -9.94 21.73
CA THR A 81 -18.54 -10.07 22.26
C THR A 81 -17.85 -11.43 22.14
N THR A 82 -18.58 -12.50 21.79
CA THR A 82 -18.00 -13.85 21.61
C THR A 82 -18.03 -14.23 20.15
N ASN A 83 -16.84 -14.54 19.63
CA ASN A 83 -16.61 -14.81 18.22
C ASN A 83 -16.53 -16.30 17.92
N PRO A 84 -16.90 -16.72 16.70
CA PRO A 84 -16.62 -18.08 16.26
C PRO A 84 -15.10 -18.31 16.16
N THR A 85 -14.68 -19.53 16.49
CA THR A 85 -13.28 -19.95 16.38
C THR A 85 -13.16 -21.09 15.38
N PHE A 86 -12.20 -20.98 14.47
CA PHE A 86 -11.89 -21.99 13.46
C PHE A 86 -10.45 -22.44 13.67
N ALA A 87 -10.28 -23.65 14.22
CA ALA A 87 -8.98 -24.24 14.50
C ALA A 87 -8.70 -25.38 13.52
N ASN A 88 -7.42 -25.62 13.21
CA ASN A 88 -7.01 -26.57 12.17
C ASN A 88 -7.77 -26.34 10.85
N LEU A 89 -7.97 -25.07 10.49
CA LEU A 89 -8.65 -24.71 9.25
C LEU A 89 -7.69 -24.94 8.09
N ASP A 90 -8.09 -25.76 7.12
CA ASP A 90 -7.30 -26.00 5.93
C ASP A 90 -7.53 -24.89 4.90
N ILE A 91 -8.79 -24.68 4.51
CA ILE A 91 -9.17 -23.70 3.49
C ILE A 91 -10.64 -23.29 3.60
N ILE A 92 -10.92 -22.03 3.24
CA ILE A 92 -12.25 -21.58 2.83
C ILE A 92 -12.22 -21.32 1.33
N LYS A 93 -12.93 -22.15 0.57
CA LYS A 93 -13.04 -22.03 -0.89
C LYS A 93 -14.40 -21.43 -1.25
N VAL A 94 -14.39 -20.33 -2.00
CA VAL A 94 -15.58 -19.61 -2.45
C VAL A 94 -15.59 -19.56 -3.97
N ASP A 95 -16.65 -20.06 -4.60
CA ASP A 95 -16.77 -20.08 -6.06
C ASP A 95 -18.17 -19.63 -6.47
N ASN A 96 -18.23 -18.55 -7.26
CA ASN A 96 -19.48 -17.97 -7.76
C ASN A 96 -20.55 -17.79 -6.66
N SER A 97 -20.10 -17.27 -5.52
CA SER A 97 -20.82 -17.21 -4.24
C SER A 97 -20.38 -16.03 -3.37
N GLN A 98 -20.98 -15.84 -2.19
CA GLN A 98 -20.64 -14.76 -1.26
C GLN A 98 -20.12 -15.27 0.09
N LEU A 99 -19.04 -14.64 0.57
CA LEU A 99 -18.50 -14.84 1.91
C LEU A 99 -18.43 -13.51 2.67
N ASN A 100 -19.11 -13.46 3.82
CA ASN A 100 -19.08 -12.33 4.74
C ASN A 100 -18.48 -12.78 6.08
N VAL A 101 -17.30 -12.27 6.43
CA VAL A 101 -16.65 -12.54 7.72
C VAL A 101 -16.68 -11.30 8.57
N PHE A 102 -17.53 -11.29 9.58
CA PHE A 102 -17.78 -10.17 10.48
C PHE A 102 -16.92 -10.19 11.74
N GLY A 103 -16.54 -11.38 12.20
CA GLY A 103 -15.70 -11.59 13.38
C GLY A 103 -15.29 -13.06 13.46
N GLY A 104 -14.20 -13.34 14.18
CA GLY A 104 -13.67 -14.70 14.29
C GLY A 104 -12.18 -14.76 14.54
N VAL A 105 -11.73 -15.91 15.03
CA VAL A 105 -10.31 -16.27 15.07
C VAL A 105 -10.11 -17.46 14.15
N PHE A 106 -9.28 -17.28 13.12
CA PHE A 106 -9.03 -18.29 12.10
C PHE A 106 -7.56 -18.70 12.14
N THR A 107 -7.32 -19.94 12.58
CA THR A 107 -5.98 -20.52 12.70
C THR A 107 -5.81 -21.62 11.66
N ALA A 108 -4.91 -21.39 10.71
CA ALA A 108 -4.61 -22.35 9.65
C ALA A 108 -3.99 -23.64 10.25
N ARG A 109 -4.41 -24.81 9.74
CA ARG A 109 -3.77 -26.10 10.01
C ARG A 109 -2.35 -26.11 9.46
N ASN A 110 -2.22 -25.74 8.18
CA ASN A 110 -0.94 -25.55 7.53
C ASN A 110 -0.71 -24.04 7.39
N PRO A 111 0.15 -23.46 8.24
CA PRO A 111 0.43 -22.04 8.19
C PRO A 111 1.02 -21.61 6.83
N GLN A 112 1.60 -22.54 6.06
CA GLN A 112 2.15 -22.27 4.73
C GLN A 112 1.12 -22.20 3.59
N ALA A 113 -0.12 -22.61 3.84
CA ALA A 113 -1.17 -22.62 2.84
C ALA A 113 -1.90 -21.28 2.72
N THR A 114 -2.76 -21.16 1.69
CA THR A 114 -3.69 -20.05 1.56
C THR A 114 -4.96 -20.34 2.36
N LEU A 115 -5.39 -19.39 3.20
CA LEU A 115 -6.54 -19.61 4.09
C LEU A 115 -7.89 -19.45 3.37
N ILE A 116 -8.02 -18.43 2.51
CA ILE A 116 -9.25 -18.14 1.77
C ILE A 116 -8.91 -18.00 0.30
N THR A 117 -9.55 -18.82 -0.55
CA THR A 117 -9.49 -18.71 -2.00
C THR A 117 -10.88 -18.38 -2.54
N ALA A 118 -10.99 -17.36 -3.37
CA ALA A 118 -12.26 -16.95 -3.96
C ALA A 118 -12.16 -16.77 -5.48
N THR A 119 -13.16 -17.24 -6.22
CA THR A 119 -13.24 -17.08 -7.68
C THR A 119 -14.63 -16.58 -8.07
N ASN A 120 -14.69 -15.47 -8.81
CA ASN A 120 -15.94 -14.82 -9.24
C ASN A 120 -16.91 -14.59 -8.07
N SER A 121 -16.37 -14.18 -6.92
CA SER A 121 -17.06 -14.19 -5.64
C SER A 121 -16.92 -12.87 -4.90
N ASP A 122 -17.94 -12.53 -4.12
CA ASP A 122 -17.90 -11.36 -3.24
C ASP A 122 -17.40 -11.76 -1.85
N VAL A 123 -16.27 -11.18 -1.45
CA VAL A 123 -15.65 -11.42 -0.15
C VAL A 123 -15.65 -10.13 0.66
N ASN A 124 -16.33 -10.13 1.81
CA ASN A 124 -16.40 -8.98 2.71
C ASN A 124 -15.83 -9.34 4.08
N ILE A 125 -14.78 -8.63 4.50
CA ILE A 125 -14.05 -8.88 5.74
C ILE A 125 -14.23 -7.70 6.70
N GLY A 126 -14.75 -7.96 7.89
CA GLY A 126 -14.86 -6.99 8.98
C GLY A 126 -15.98 -5.96 8.82
N ARG A 127 -16.98 -6.17 7.97
CA ARG A 127 -18.10 -5.23 7.80
C ARG A 127 -19.13 -5.38 8.94
N VAL A 128 -18.96 -4.71 10.08
CA VAL A 128 -19.97 -4.75 11.17
C VAL A 128 -20.22 -3.39 11.80
N ALA A 129 -21.44 -3.20 12.32
CA ALA A 129 -21.77 -2.13 13.25
C ALA A 129 -21.27 -2.43 14.68
N ILE A 130 -21.05 -1.39 15.48
CA ILE A 130 -20.56 -1.46 16.86
C ILE A 130 -21.45 -2.38 17.73
N PRO A 131 -20.91 -3.21 18.65
CA PRO A 131 -19.49 -3.37 19.02
C PRO A 131 -18.69 -4.18 18.00
N GLN A 132 -17.38 -3.93 17.94
CA GLN A 132 -16.48 -4.54 16.96
C GLN A 132 -15.88 -5.85 17.51
N PRO A 133 -16.35 -7.03 17.09
CA PRO A 133 -15.71 -8.28 17.44
C PRO A 133 -14.27 -8.35 16.91
N THR A 134 -13.42 -9.02 17.70
CA THR A 134 -12.10 -9.50 17.27
C THR A 134 -12.20 -10.26 15.95
N LEU A 135 -11.32 -9.91 15.02
CA LEU A 135 -11.19 -10.57 13.73
C LEU A 135 -9.72 -10.75 13.42
N THR A 136 -9.24 -11.99 13.46
CA THR A 136 -7.83 -12.31 13.22
C THR A 136 -7.67 -13.47 12.24
N PHE A 137 -6.74 -13.29 11.31
CA PHE A 137 -6.31 -14.31 10.36
C PHE A 137 -4.79 -14.45 10.45
N SER A 138 -4.29 -15.69 10.45
CA SER A 138 -2.86 -15.99 10.42
C SER A 138 -2.57 -17.15 9.46
N ALA A 139 -1.83 -16.86 8.38
CA ALA A 139 -1.42 -17.80 7.34
C ALA A 139 -0.29 -17.20 6.50
N SER A 140 0.34 -17.97 5.60
CA SER A 140 1.34 -17.45 4.67
C SER A 140 0.71 -16.52 3.65
N LYS A 141 -0.49 -16.90 3.16
CA LYS A 141 -1.39 -16.06 2.38
C LYS A 141 -2.78 -16.15 3.02
N VAL A 142 -3.38 -15.02 3.34
CA VAL A 142 -4.73 -15.00 3.94
C VAL A 142 -5.79 -15.05 2.86
N LEU A 143 -5.65 -14.25 1.79
CA LEU A 143 -6.63 -14.11 0.72
C LEU A 143 -5.97 -14.28 -0.66
N ASP A 144 -6.58 -15.12 -1.50
CA ASP A 144 -6.30 -15.24 -2.94
C ASP A 144 -7.62 -15.12 -3.71
N VAL A 145 -7.83 -13.99 -4.38
CA VAL A 145 -9.12 -13.66 -4.99
C VAL A 145 -8.95 -13.40 -6.49
N THR A 146 -9.73 -14.09 -7.32
CA THR A 146 -9.75 -13.87 -8.78
C THR A 146 -11.16 -13.51 -9.23
N GLY A 147 -11.33 -12.36 -9.89
CA GLY A 147 -12.66 -11.82 -10.22
C GLY A 147 -13.46 -11.41 -8.99
N GLY A 148 -14.76 -11.19 -9.14
CA GLY A 148 -15.66 -10.82 -8.04
C GLY A 148 -15.30 -9.49 -7.39
N THR A 149 -15.51 -9.34 -6.07
CA THR A 149 -15.10 -8.15 -5.30
C THR A 149 -14.46 -8.53 -3.96
N LEU A 150 -13.50 -7.73 -3.50
CA LEU A 150 -12.89 -7.88 -2.17
C LEU A 150 -13.00 -6.58 -1.37
N ASN A 151 -13.72 -6.61 -0.26
CA ASN A 151 -13.85 -5.49 0.66
C ASN A 151 -13.28 -5.85 2.03
N ILE A 152 -12.29 -5.11 2.51
CA ILE A 152 -11.65 -5.28 3.82
C ILE A 152 -11.88 -4.03 4.67
N TYR A 153 -12.79 -4.12 5.63
CA TYR A 153 -13.18 -2.99 6.46
C TYR A 153 -12.34 -2.87 7.73
N ARG A 154 -11.97 -4.00 8.34
CA ARG A 154 -11.10 -4.09 9.53
C ARG A 154 -10.60 -5.53 9.73
N GLY A 155 -9.79 -5.70 10.78
CA GLY A 155 -9.27 -7.00 11.23
C GLY A 155 -7.75 -7.01 11.20
N THR A 156 -7.15 -8.00 11.85
CA THR A 156 -5.70 -8.21 11.82
C THR A 156 -5.40 -9.40 10.93
N LEU A 157 -4.73 -9.15 9.81
CA LEU A 157 -4.28 -10.15 8.86
C LEU A 157 -2.76 -10.28 9.01
N THR A 158 -2.29 -11.46 9.41
CA THR A 158 -0.86 -11.73 9.61
C THR A 158 -0.36 -12.70 8.55
N GLY A 159 0.63 -12.25 7.77
CA GLY A 159 1.36 -13.01 6.76
C GLY A 159 2.67 -13.54 7.33
N ILE A 160 2.81 -14.86 7.41
CA ILE A 160 4.00 -15.47 8.05
C ILE A 160 5.13 -15.81 7.06
N ASN A 161 4.84 -15.85 5.77
CA ASN A 161 5.84 -16.13 4.73
C ASN A 161 6.23 -14.81 4.03
N PRO A 162 7.51 -14.42 4.05
CA PRO A 162 7.96 -13.16 3.47
C PRO A 162 7.88 -13.12 1.94
N ASP A 163 7.85 -14.26 1.26
CA ASP A 163 7.85 -14.34 -0.19
C ASP A 163 6.46 -14.14 -0.81
N THR A 164 5.40 -14.33 -0.01
CA THR A 164 4.00 -14.22 -0.44
C THR A 164 3.29 -13.02 0.18
N ALA A 165 2.43 -12.35 -0.60
CA ALA A 165 1.56 -11.32 -0.05
C ALA A 165 0.45 -11.90 0.82
N ILE A 166 0.05 -11.17 1.87
CA ILE A 166 -1.11 -11.50 2.71
C ILE A 166 -2.38 -11.58 1.85
N VAL A 167 -2.57 -10.61 0.96
CA VAL A 167 -3.67 -10.54 0.01
C VAL A 167 -3.10 -10.54 -1.39
N LYS A 168 -3.52 -11.51 -2.19
CA LYS A 168 -3.25 -11.56 -3.64
C LYS A 168 -4.56 -11.46 -4.39
N THR A 169 -4.61 -10.62 -5.43
CA THR A 169 -5.79 -10.57 -6.30
C THR A 169 -5.45 -10.50 -7.79
N LEU A 170 -6.38 -10.97 -8.62
CA LEU A 170 -6.35 -10.88 -10.07
C LEU A 170 -7.72 -10.46 -10.62
N ASP A 171 -7.77 -9.39 -11.42
CA ASP A 171 -9.01 -8.91 -12.05
C ASP A 171 -10.13 -8.63 -11.02
N THR A 172 -9.77 -8.15 -9.83
CA THR A 172 -10.68 -7.93 -8.70
C THR A 172 -10.64 -6.47 -8.25
N PRO A 173 -11.78 -5.77 -8.16
CA PRO A 173 -11.89 -4.52 -7.41
C PRO A 173 -11.68 -4.75 -5.92
N VAL A 174 -10.73 -4.02 -5.33
CA VAL A 174 -10.36 -4.11 -3.92
C VAL A 174 -10.65 -2.80 -3.20
N PHE A 175 -11.40 -2.87 -2.10
CA PHE A 175 -11.63 -1.74 -1.20
C PHE A 175 -11.11 -2.04 0.20
N ILE A 176 -10.33 -1.12 0.77
CA ILE A 176 -9.80 -1.22 2.14
C ILE A 176 -10.19 0.03 2.92
N GLY A 177 -10.88 -0.17 4.05
CA GLY A 177 -11.30 0.86 4.98
C GLY A 177 -12.82 0.99 5.11
N GLY A 178 -13.34 2.20 5.37
CA GLY A 178 -14.76 2.39 5.72
C GLY A 178 -15.14 1.92 7.14
N GLY A 179 -14.13 1.67 7.99
CA GLY A 179 -14.27 1.30 9.39
C GLY A 179 -12.99 1.61 10.18
N PRO A 180 -12.79 1.00 11.36
CA PRO A 180 -11.48 0.99 12.03
C PRO A 180 -10.39 0.49 11.10
N ALA A 181 -9.16 0.97 11.28
CA ALA A 181 -8.05 0.55 10.43
C ALA A 181 -7.88 -0.98 10.43
N ALA A 182 -7.92 -1.59 9.25
CA ALA A 182 -7.42 -2.94 9.06
C ALA A 182 -5.90 -2.95 9.30
N ILE A 183 -5.39 -4.04 9.87
CA ILE A 183 -3.97 -4.20 10.20
C ILE A 183 -3.41 -5.34 9.34
N PHE A 184 -2.37 -5.04 8.58
CA PHE A 184 -1.63 -6.00 7.75
C PHE A 184 -0.21 -6.12 8.30
N ASN A 185 0.11 -7.30 8.84
CA ASN A 185 1.40 -7.59 9.46
C ASN A 185 2.12 -8.68 8.68
N GLY A 186 3.12 -8.33 7.88
CA GLY A 186 3.88 -9.29 7.07
C GLY A 186 4.80 -8.58 6.09
N ALA A 187 5.77 -9.30 5.49
CA ALA A 187 6.74 -8.67 4.59
C ALA A 187 6.08 -8.00 3.38
N LYS A 188 5.04 -8.65 2.83
CA LYS A 188 4.22 -8.17 1.71
C LYS A 188 2.76 -8.19 2.14
N ALA A 189 2.09 -7.04 2.10
CA ALA A 189 0.68 -6.94 2.43
C ALA A 189 -0.20 -7.25 1.21
N LEU A 190 0.05 -6.57 0.09
CA LEU A 190 -0.84 -6.61 -1.07
C LEU A 190 -0.04 -6.92 -2.36
N ASP A 191 -0.55 -7.84 -3.17
CA ASP A 191 -0.09 -8.12 -4.53
C ASP A 191 -1.32 -8.12 -5.46
N ILE A 192 -1.57 -6.98 -6.10
CA ILE A 192 -2.80 -6.71 -6.87
C ILE A 192 -2.44 -6.63 -8.35
N THR A 193 -3.05 -7.48 -9.16
CA THR A 193 -2.84 -7.50 -10.61
C THR A 193 -4.16 -7.28 -11.34
N LYS A 194 -4.23 -6.24 -12.18
CA LYS A 194 -5.46 -5.75 -12.84
C LYS A 194 -6.55 -5.36 -11.83
N GLY A 195 -7.68 -4.85 -12.34
CA GLY A 195 -8.78 -4.36 -11.51
C GLY A 195 -8.51 -2.98 -10.90
N SER A 196 -8.95 -2.76 -9.66
CA SER A 196 -8.81 -1.48 -8.97
C SER A 196 -8.49 -1.66 -7.49
N LEU A 197 -7.85 -0.65 -6.91
CA LEU A 197 -7.54 -0.60 -5.49
C LEU A 197 -7.97 0.75 -4.91
N ASN A 198 -8.78 0.73 -3.86
CA ASN A 198 -9.10 1.92 -3.08
C ASN A 198 -8.77 1.70 -1.61
N ILE A 199 -7.78 2.42 -1.09
CA ILE A 199 -7.40 2.39 0.32
C ILE A 199 -7.80 3.72 0.94
N THR A 200 -8.82 3.69 1.77
CA THR A 200 -9.21 4.84 2.59
C THR A 200 -8.47 4.82 3.93
N ASN A 201 -8.37 3.65 4.57
CA ASN A 201 -7.79 3.50 5.91
C ASN A 201 -7.10 2.14 6.07
N GLY A 202 -6.05 2.06 6.88
CA GLY A 202 -5.33 0.81 7.14
C GLY A 202 -3.94 1.06 7.73
N THR A 203 -3.39 0.06 8.41
CA THR A 203 -2.00 0.02 8.88
C THR A 203 -1.28 -1.15 8.21
N PHE A 204 -0.24 -0.85 7.46
CA PHE A 204 0.54 -1.81 6.71
C PHE A 204 1.97 -1.82 7.25
N THR A 205 2.36 -2.93 7.88
CA THR A 205 3.69 -3.08 8.49
C THR A 205 4.47 -4.13 7.74
N GLY A 206 5.50 -3.68 7.02
CA GLY A 206 6.46 -4.49 6.28
C GLY A 206 7.66 -4.93 7.11
N GLN A 207 8.65 -5.47 6.39
CA GLN A 207 9.97 -5.81 6.94
C GLN A 207 11.05 -4.84 6.44
N SER A 208 12.25 -4.94 7.02
CA SER A 208 13.46 -4.26 6.54
C SER A 208 14.10 -4.96 5.35
N ASN A 209 13.32 -5.21 4.31
CA ASN A 209 13.83 -5.78 3.08
C ASN A 209 13.55 -4.83 1.93
N MET A 210 14.61 -4.38 1.25
CA MET A 210 14.50 -3.48 0.09
C MET A 210 13.91 -4.19 -1.13
N LEU A 211 14.00 -5.52 -1.19
CA LEU A 211 13.54 -6.34 -2.31
C LEU A 211 12.05 -6.71 -2.21
N LEU A 212 11.39 -6.40 -1.09
CA LEU A 212 10.01 -6.81 -0.84
C LEU A 212 9.17 -5.57 -0.54
N ALA A 213 8.51 -5.03 -1.56
CA ALA A 213 7.52 -3.98 -1.36
C ALA A 213 6.35 -4.48 -0.52
N ILE A 214 5.87 -3.65 0.41
CA ILE A 214 4.66 -3.93 1.18
C ILE A 214 3.45 -4.06 0.23
N ILE A 215 3.40 -3.21 -0.79
CA ILE A 215 2.33 -3.22 -1.79
C ILE A 215 2.97 -3.32 -3.18
N THR A 216 2.48 -4.25 -3.98
CA THR A 216 2.81 -4.34 -5.40
C THR A 216 1.55 -4.24 -6.25
N LEU A 217 1.57 -3.36 -7.25
CA LEU A 217 0.45 -3.11 -8.16
C LEU A 217 0.90 -3.35 -9.61
N ARG A 218 0.13 -4.13 -10.37
CA ARG A 218 0.37 -4.37 -11.80
C ARG A 218 -0.88 -4.10 -12.61
N ASP A 219 -0.85 -3.10 -13.49
CA ASP A 219 -1.98 -2.67 -14.32
C ASP A 219 -3.25 -2.32 -13.50
N VAL A 220 -3.05 -1.67 -12.34
CA VAL A 220 -4.13 -1.33 -11.41
C VAL A 220 -4.47 0.15 -11.48
N ILE A 221 -5.76 0.49 -11.38
CA ILE A 221 -6.22 1.85 -11.09
C ILE A 221 -6.36 1.98 -9.57
N ALA A 222 -5.46 2.74 -8.96
CA ALA A 222 -5.34 2.84 -7.50
C ALA A 222 -5.63 4.26 -6.98
N VAL A 223 -6.35 4.33 -5.85
CA VAL A 223 -6.57 5.54 -5.07
C VAL A 223 -6.23 5.25 -3.61
N ILE A 224 -5.34 6.05 -3.02
CA ILE A 224 -4.89 5.87 -1.63
C ILE A 224 -5.08 7.17 -0.84
N GLY A 225 -5.68 7.07 0.33
CA GLY A 225 -5.77 8.16 1.31
C GLY A 225 -6.88 9.19 1.04
N SER A 226 -8.01 8.79 0.45
CA SER A 226 -9.17 9.68 0.31
C SER A 226 -9.92 9.82 1.65
N GLY A 227 -9.70 10.92 2.37
CA GLY A 227 -10.45 11.31 3.59
C GLY A 227 -9.91 10.78 4.92
N PHE A 228 -9.02 9.77 4.90
CA PHE A 228 -8.34 9.23 6.09
C PHE A 228 -6.85 9.00 5.78
N PHE A 229 -6.07 8.63 6.80
CA PHE A 229 -4.61 8.50 6.72
C PHE A 229 -4.18 7.03 6.84
N PRO A 230 -4.09 6.27 5.73
CA PRO A 230 -3.44 4.96 5.79
C PRO A 230 -1.98 5.13 6.22
N THR A 231 -1.49 4.19 7.03
CA THR A 231 -0.11 4.20 7.53
C THR A 231 0.67 3.05 6.91
N PHE A 232 1.85 3.36 6.37
CA PHE A 232 2.77 2.39 5.79
C PHE A 232 4.10 2.46 6.56
N ALA A 233 4.54 1.33 7.12
CA ALA A 233 5.77 1.25 7.89
C ALA A 233 6.67 0.14 7.35
N GLY A 234 7.83 0.49 6.79
CA GLY A 234 8.80 -0.48 6.25
C GLY A 234 9.92 0.20 5.45
N CYS A 235 10.70 -0.60 4.73
CA CYS A 235 11.74 -0.09 3.82
C CYS A 235 11.19 0.11 2.40
N ASN A 236 10.83 -0.96 1.68
CA ASN A 236 10.17 -0.81 0.38
C ASN A 236 8.65 -0.75 0.57
N ILE A 237 8.03 0.39 0.26
CA ILE A 237 6.61 0.63 0.56
C ILE A 237 5.71 0.21 -0.59
N LEU A 238 5.99 0.69 -1.80
CA LEU A 238 5.11 0.55 -2.94
C LEU A 238 5.91 0.43 -4.24
N ASP A 239 5.65 -0.65 -4.97
CA ASP A 239 6.09 -0.84 -6.35
C ASP A 239 4.88 -0.88 -7.29
N THR A 240 4.88 -0.09 -8.36
CA THR A 240 3.84 -0.11 -9.40
C THR A 240 4.43 -0.40 -10.78
N TYR A 241 3.66 -1.13 -11.60
CA TYR A 241 3.98 -1.49 -12.98
C TYR A 241 2.73 -1.29 -13.85
N GLY A 242 2.69 -0.24 -14.69
CA GLY A 242 1.49 0.11 -15.46
C GLY A 242 0.39 0.77 -14.62
N GLY A 243 -0.76 1.03 -15.23
CA GLY A 243 -1.95 1.56 -14.55
C GLY A 243 -1.86 3.02 -14.12
N SER A 244 -2.61 3.39 -13.08
CA SER A 244 -2.62 4.74 -12.51
C SER A 244 -2.72 4.74 -10.99
N LEU A 245 -2.13 5.74 -10.34
CA LEU A 245 -2.13 5.92 -8.89
C LEU A 245 -2.44 7.36 -8.52
N ASN A 246 -3.51 7.56 -7.76
CA ASN A 246 -3.80 8.81 -7.05
C ASN A 246 -3.50 8.63 -5.57
N LEU A 247 -2.36 9.16 -5.12
CA LEU A 247 -1.96 9.16 -3.71
C LEU A 247 -2.41 10.47 -3.06
N ASN A 248 -3.62 10.46 -2.52
CA ASN A 248 -4.27 11.65 -1.95
C ASN A 248 -3.84 11.90 -0.50
N GLY A 249 -3.42 10.88 0.23
CA GLY A 249 -3.03 11.03 1.63
C GLY A 249 -2.35 9.79 2.21
N GLY A 250 -2.07 9.85 3.52
CA GLY A 250 -1.43 8.78 4.27
C GLY A 250 -0.05 9.15 4.78
N VAL A 251 0.46 8.32 5.68
CA VAL A 251 1.77 8.49 6.31
C VAL A 251 2.61 7.28 5.98
N SER A 252 3.73 7.48 5.29
CA SER A 252 4.79 6.49 5.21
C SER A 252 5.91 6.83 6.17
N ARG A 253 6.42 5.81 6.84
CA ARG A 253 7.54 5.94 7.78
C ARG A 253 8.50 4.79 7.66
N GLN A 254 9.78 5.09 7.81
CA GLN A 254 10.77 4.07 8.09
C GLN A 254 10.57 3.55 9.51
N ILE A 255 10.78 2.25 9.74
CA ILE A 255 10.84 1.69 11.08
C ILE A 255 12.20 2.08 11.69
N GLU A 256 12.20 2.70 12.88
CA GLU A 256 13.33 3.45 13.48
C GLU A 256 14.64 2.67 13.62
N THR A 257 14.58 1.34 13.67
CA THR A 257 15.76 0.48 13.75
C THR A 257 16.56 0.40 12.44
N TYR A 258 16.04 0.94 11.35
CA TYR A 258 16.68 0.89 10.03
C TYR A 258 17.16 2.30 9.69
N GLN A 259 18.47 2.51 9.52
CA GLN A 259 19.01 3.85 9.23
C GLN A 259 19.24 4.11 7.74
N THR A 260 19.29 3.07 6.90
CA THR A 260 19.42 3.17 5.44
C THR A 260 18.70 2.02 4.75
N PRO A 261 18.18 2.21 3.53
CA PRO A 261 18.23 3.42 2.70
C PRO A 261 17.07 4.41 2.93
N GLY A 262 16.24 4.25 3.96
CA GLY A 262 14.98 5.01 4.11
C GLY A 262 13.78 4.22 3.56
N THR A 263 12.66 4.90 3.35
CA THR A 263 11.51 4.35 2.59
C THR A 263 11.75 4.46 1.09
N ILE A 264 11.34 3.42 0.34
CA ILE A 264 11.50 3.32 -1.12
C ILE A 264 10.12 3.28 -1.76
N TRP A 265 9.98 4.03 -2.84
CA TRP A 265 8.80 4.06 -3.72
C TRP A 265 9.25 3.91 -5.16
N THR A 266 8.66 2.98 -5.89
CA THR A 266 9.01 2.70 -7.29
C THR A 266 7.77 2.76 -8.17
N PHE A 267 7.84 3.57 -9.22
CA PHE A 267 6.79 3.70 -10.22
C PHE A 267 7.36 3.37 -11.60
N THR A 268 6.83 2.33 -12.24
CA THR A 268 7.26 1.87 -13.57
C THR A 268 6.09 1.91 -14.53
N ASP A 269 6.16 2.68 -15.61
CA ASP A 269 5.10 2.83 -16.62
C ASP A 269 3.72 3.21 -16.04
N THR A 270 3.70 3.83 -14.86
CA THR A 270 2.48 4.21 -14.14
C THR A 270 2.22 5.71 -14.28
N ILE A 271 0.96 6.11 -14.40
CA ILE A 271 0.54 7.52 -14.28
C ILE A 271 0.25 7.81 -12.81
N VAL A 272 1.05 8.67 -12.19
CA VAL A 272 0.99 8.96 -10.76
C VAL A 272 0.62 10.42 -10.50
N THR A 273 -0.34 10.63 -9.61
CA THR A 273 -0.62 11.94 -9.01
C THR A 273 -0.44 11.84 -7.49
N ILE A 274 0.41 12.69 -6.91
CA ILE A 274 0.63 12.78 -5.47
C ILE A 274 0.03 14.08 -4.94
N GLY A 275 -0.86 13.93 -3.96
CA GLY A 275 -1.60 15.01 -3.34
C GLY A 275 -2.82 15.42 -4.15
N LEU A 276 -3.64 16.28 -3.55
CA LEU A 276 -4.80 16.90 -4.18
C LEU A 276 -4.59 18.41 -4.36
N PRO A 277 -5.28 19.04 -5.33
CA PRO A 277 -5.53 20.48 -5.32
C PRO A 277 -6.32 20.87 -4.05
N LEU A 278 -6.06 22.06 -3.51
CA LEU A 278 -6.53 22.45 -2.17
C LEU A 278 -8.06 22.61 -2.03
N ASP A 279 -8.78 22.79 -3.14
CA ASP A 279 -10.24 22.88 -3.14
C ASP A 279 -10.92 21.55 -2.77
N GLN A 280 -10.15 20.47 -2.71
CA GLN A 280 -10.59 19.13 -2.36
C GLN A 280 -9.78 18.60 -1.17
N TYR A 281 -10.31 18.82 0.03
CA TYR A 281 -9.90 18.20 1.31
C TYR A 281 -8.53 18.63 1.89
N ALA A 282 -8.52 19.74 2.64
CA ALA A 282 -7.35 20.23 3.39
C ALA A 282 -6.78 19.27 4.46
N SER A 283 -7.46 18.15 4.77
CA SER A 283 -7.01 17.22 5.81
C SER A 283 -6.12 16.09 5.29
N SER A 284 -6.21 15.65 4.04
CA SER A 284 -5.41 14.51 3.54
C SER A 284 -4.24 15.01 2.69
N THR A 285 -3.08 15.24 3.30
CA THR A 285 -1.84 15.46 2.55
C THR A 285 -0.94 14.24 2.69
N PRO A 286 -0.30 13.75 1.60
CA PRO A 286 0.67 12.67 1.70
C PRO A 286 1.88 13.09 2.53
N MET A 287 2.26 12.24 3.48
CA MET A 287 3.42 12.46 4.34
C MET A 287 4.41 11.30 4.19
N PHE A 288 5.64 11.62 3.81
CA PHE A 288 6.74 10.67 3.73
C PHE A 288 7.76 11.04 4.81
N GLN A 289 7.95 10.16 5.79
CA GLN A 289 8.85 10.35 6.94
C GLN A 289 10.00 9.35 6.85
N GLY A 290 11.24 9.82 6.79
CA GLY A 290 12.38 8.95 6.50
C GLY A 290 12.35 8.45 5.06
N PHE A 291 11.94 9.31 4.13
CA PHE A 291 12.01 9.07 2.70
C PHE A 291 13.44 8.77 2.27
N GLY A 292 13.66 7.71 1.52
CA GLY A 292 14.97 7.31 1.04
C GLY A 292 15.16 7.56 -0.44
N VAL A 293 14.38 6.82 -1.23
CA VAL A 293 14.48 6.82 -2.70
C VAL A 293 13.09 6.82 -3.32
N LEU A 294 12.89 7.70 -4.29
CA LEU A 294 11.75 7.66 -5.21
C LEU A 294 12.30 7.36 -6.60
N THR A 295 11.88 6.24 -7.18
CA THR A 295 12.26 5.85 -8.54
C THR A 295 11.06 5.95 -9.46
N VAL A 296 11.21 6.62 -10.59
CA VAL A 296 10.17 6.75 -11.63
C VAL A 296 10.79 6.39 -12.97
N THR A 297 10.26 5.36 -13.64
CA THR A 297 10.73 4.94 -14.97
C THR A 297 9.54 4.81 -15.90
N GLY A 298 9.57 5.49 -17.04
CA GLY A 298 8.38 5.54 -17.91
C GLY A 298 7.22 6.33 -17.28
N GLY A 299 6.05 6.23 -17.90
CA GLY A 299 4.81 6.85 -17.38
C GLY A 299 4.90 8.36 -17.15
N GLU A 300 4.13 8.84 -16.18
CA GLU A 300 4.13 10.26 -15.77
C GLU A 300 3.97 10.36 -14.25
N ILE A 301 4.58 11.37 -13.63
CA ILE A 301 4.35 11.71 -12.23
C ILE A 301 4.08 13.20 -12.07
N THR A 302 3.01 13.53 -11.35
CA THR A 302 2.69 14.90 -10.95
C THR A 302 2.59 14.98 -9.44
N VAL A 303 3.42 15.83 -8.82
CA VAL A 303 3.37 16.12 -7.39
C VAL A 303 2.68 17.47 -7.20
N LEU A 304 1.45 17.40 -6.68
CA LEU A 304 0.62 18.56 -6.37
C LEU A 304 0.79 18.99 -4.91
N SER A 305 0.87 18.05 -3.96
CA SER A 305 1.10 18.40 -2.55
C SER A 305 1.67 17.24 -1.77
N GLY A 306 2.27 17.56 -0.62
CA GLY A 306 2.82 16.55 0.30
C GLY A 306 4.04 17.04 1.04
N THR A 307 4.41 16.32 2.09
CA THR A 307 5.64 16.53 2.85
C THR A 307 6.57 15.36 2.65
N PHE A 308 7.75 15.61 2.10
CA PHE A 308 8.79 14.62 1.82
C PHE A 308 9.97 14.87 2.75
N ASN A 309 9.93 14.24 3.92
CA ASN A 309 11.01 14.32 4.90
C ASN A 309 11.97 13.16 4.68
N GLY A 310 13.15 13.49 4.17
CA GLY A 310 14.20 12.52 3.89
C GLY A 310 14.79 11.84 5.12
N ILE A 311 15.88 11.11 4.91
CA ILE A 311 16.73 10.57 5.97
C ILE A 311 17.95 11.46 6.18
N THR A 312 18.56 11.39 7.37
CA THR A 312 19.75 12.20 7.71
C THR A 312 20.92 11.97 6.75
N ALA A 313 21.04 10.77 6.16
CA ALA A 313 22.07 10.45 5.16
C ALA A 313 21.82 11.11 3.79
N GLY A 314 20.62 11.65 3.56
CA GLY A 314 20.20 12.23 2.30
C GLY A 314 19.31 11.31 1.49
N SER A 315 18.36 11.90 0.79
CA SER A 315 17.38 11.18 -0.02
C SER A 315 17.43 11.60 -1.48
N THR A 316 17.01 10.69 -2.35
CA THR A 316 17.16 10.86 -3.80
C THR A 316 15.86 10.61 -4.54
N ILE A 317 15.61 11.42 -5.56
CA ILE A 317 14.57 11.18 -6.56
C ILE A 317 15.27 10.88 -7.88
N ILE A 318 15.02 9.70 -8.45
CA ILE A 318 15.58 9.26 -9.73
C ILE A 318 14.44 9.03 -10.69
N ALA A 319 14.46 9.73 -11.80
CA ALA A 319 13.45 9.66 -12.84
C ALA A 319 14.13 9.35 -14.18
N SER A 320 13.50 8.52 -15.01
CA SER A 320 13.95 8.28 -16.37
C SER A 320 12.80 8.00 -17.33
N ASP A 321 12.94 8.45 -18.58
CA ASP A 321 11.96 8.21 -19.66
C ASP A 321 10.53 8.60 -19.28
N THR A 322 10.40 9.66 -18.47
CA THR A 322 9.14 10.02 -17.80
C THR A 322 8.88 11.53 -17.90
N LYS A 323 7.62 11.92 -17.74
CA LYS A 323 7.27 13.32 -17.45
C LYS A 323 7.16 13.49 -15.95
N PHE A 324 8.11 14.23 -15.36
CA PHE A 324 8.14 14.55 -13.95
C PHE A 324 7.72 16.00 -13.74
N THR A 325 6.60 16.21 -13.07
CA THR A 325 6.05 17.54 -12.79
C THR A 325 5.92 17.77 -11.29
N ILE A 326 6.45 18.89 -10.80
CA ILE A 326 6.11 19.46 -9.50
C ILE A 326 5.39 20.78 -9.74
N ASP A 327 4.10 20.81 -9.45
CA ASP A 327 3.28 21.98 -9.66
C ASP A 327 2.14 22.04 -8.65
N ASN A 328 2.12 23.09 -7.82
CA ASN A 328 0.89 23.55 -7.22
C ASN A 328 0.98 25.02 -6.82
N LYS A 329 0.00 25.79 -7.30
CA LYS A 329 -0.11 27.24 -7.09
C LYS A 329 -0.56 27.64 -5.68
N GLN A 330 -1.00 26.68 -4.83
CA GLN A 330 -1.64 26.96 -3.54
C GLN A 330 -1.01 26.24 -2.33
N ASN A 331 -0.59 24.97 -2.46
CA ASN A 331 0.11 24.24 -1.39
C ASN A 331 1.40 23.62 -1.94
N LEU A 332 2.54 24.22 -1.59
CA LEU A 332 3.83 23.81 -2.13
C LEU A 332 4.23 22.42 -1.62
N PRO A 333 4.54 21.47 -2.53
CA PRO A 333 5.27 20.28 -2.16
C PRO A 333 6.56 20.66 -1.42
N TYR A 334 6.71 20.14 -0.21
CA TYR A 334 7.84 20.47 0.66
C TYR A 334 8.78 19.27 0.79
N PHE A 335 10.03 19.48 0.41
CA PHE A 335 11.06 18.44 0.39
C PHE A 335 12.17 18.83 1.35
N THR A 336 12.51 17.94 2.27
CA THR A 336 13.63 18.13 3.22
C THR A 336 14.60 16.98 3.14
N GLN A 337 15.88 17.28 3.39
CA GLN A 337 16.97 16.29 3.37
C GLN A 337 17.14 15.58 2.02
N ILE A 338 16.74 16.24 0.93
CA ILE A 338 17.00 15.76 -0.44
C ILE A 338 18.38 16.19 -0.88
N ILE A 339 19.15 15.27 -1.46
CA ILE A 339 20.48 15.52 -2.00
C ILE A 339 20.49 15.57 -3.52
N LEU A 340 19.58 14.84 -4.18
CA LEU A 340 19.54 14.74 -5.63
C LEU A 340 18.11 14.55 -6.16
N LEU A 341 17.75 15.34 -7.15
CA LEU A 341 16.66 15.09 -8.08
C LEU A 341 17.27 14.90 -9.47
N GLN A 342 17.25 13.69 -10.01
CA GLN A 342 17.81 13.37 -11.32
C GLN A 342 16.72 12.95 -12.29
N LEU A 343 16.69 13.56 -13.49
CA LEU A 343 15.91 13.07 -14.64
C LEU A 343 16.86 12.69 -15.79
N THR A 344 16.69 11.50 -16.35
CA THR A 344 17.37 11.05 -17.58
C THR A 344 16.36 10.72 -18.66
N ARG A 345 16.32 11.52 -19.73
CA ARG A 345 15.30 11.49 -20.79
C ARG A 345 13.88 11.76 -20.30
N GLY A 346 13.07 12.36 -21.16
CA GLY A 346 11.70 12.78 -20.86
C GLY A 346 11.59 14.28 -20.56
N LYS A 347 10.70 14.67 -19.65
CA LYS A 347 10.41 16.08 -19.35
C LYS A 347 10.42 16.37 -17.86
N LEU A 348 11.10 17.44 -17.45
CA LEU A 348 11.14 17.96 -16.08
C LEU A 348 10.44 19.32 -16.02
N ASP A 349 9.29 19.38 -15.35
CA ASP A 349 8.55 20.61 -15.09
C ASP A 349 8.58 20.93 -13.58
N LEU A 350 9.34 21.94 -13.18
CA LEU A 350 9.48 22.37 -11.78
C LEU A 350 8.94 23.78 -11.62
N ILE A 351 7.66 23.90 -11.25
CA ILE A 351 6.94 25.18 -11.26
C ILE A 351 6.97 25.80 -9.86
N ASN A 352 6.34 25.14 -8.88
CA ASN A 352 6.20 25.62 -7.51
C ASN A 352 6.75 24.54 -6.56
N PHE A 353 7.99 24.68 -6.11
CA PHE A 353 8.65 23.68 -5.28
C PHE A 353 9.51 24.32 -4.18
N SER A 354 9.67 23.64 -3.06
CA SER A 354 10.60 24.05 -2.00
C SER A 354 11.47 22.87 -1.57
N PHE A 355 12.77 22.99 -1.82
CA PHE A 355 13.78 22.03 -1.35
C PHE A 355 14.60 22.66 -0.23
N SER A 356 14.60 22.05 0.94
CA SER A 356 15.61 22.26 1.98
C SER A 356 16.62 21.10 1.94
N GLY A 357 17.80 21.39 1.38
CA GLY A 357 18.89 20.42 1.30
C GLY A 357 19.51 20.14 2.67
N LEU A 358 20.35 19.09 2.74
CA LEU A 358 21.26 18.90 3.87
C LEU A 358 22.34 20.00 3.88
N THR A 359 23.10 20.08 4.98
CA THR A 359 24.38 20.81 4.97
C THR A 359 25.32 20.32 3.86
N ALA A 360 25.17 19.06 3.44
CA ALA A 360 25.86 18.46 2.29
C ALA A 360 25.31 18.88 0.90
N GLY A 361 24.35 19.79 0.84
CA GLY A 361 23.83 20.39 -0.39
C GLY A 361 22.82 19.55 -1.18
N PHE A 362 22.27 20.17 -2.22
CA PHE A 362 21.25 19.60 -3.10
C PHE A 362 21.58 19.91 -4.58
N MET A 363 21.24 18.99 -5.48
CA MET A 363 21.36 19.16 -6.93
C MET A 363 20.09 18.70 -7.67
N ILE A 364 19.63 19.54 -8.60
CA ILE A 364 18.73 19.15 -9.68
C ILE A 364 19.60 18.79 -10.87
N GLN A 365 19.46 17.58 -11.38
CA GLN A 365 20.18 17.08 -12.55
C GLN A 365 19.19 16.67 -13.64
N ALA A 366 19.40 17.16 -14.85
CA ALA A 366 18.66 16.70 -16.03
C ALA A 366 19.63 16.34 -17.16
N ILE A 367 19.40 15.19 -17.77
CA ILE A 367 20.22 14.62 -18.84
C ILE A 367 19.29 14.26 -20.00
N GLU A 368 19.56 14.75 -21.21
CA GLU A 368 18.78 14.40 -22.41
C GLU A 368 17.27 14.67 -22.28
N ALA A 369 16.89 15.69 -21.51
CA ALA A 369 15.50 16.00 -21.17
C ALA A 369 15.05 17.37 -21.68
N ASP A 370 13.73 17.55 -21.77
CA ASP A 370 13.10 18.87 -21.87
C ASP A 370 12.89 19.44 -20.46
N VAL A 371 13.38 20.64 -20.19
CA VAL A 371 13.42 21.21 -18.83
C VAL A 371 12.72 22.56 -18.77
N ASN A 372 11.76 22.68 -17.86
CA ASN A 372 11.12 23.94 -17.50
C ASN A 372 11.20 24.17 -15.98
N ILE A 373 11.83 25.26 -15.54
CA ILE A 373 11.95 25.63 -14.12
C ILE A 373 11.40 27.04 -13.91
N GLY A 374 10.37 27.12 -13.07
CA GLY A 374 9.58 28.32 -12.78
C GLY A 374 8.46 28.58 -13.78
N ASP A 375 7.57 29.49 -13.39
CA ASP A 375 6.46 29.97 -14.22
C ASP A 375 6.39 31.50 -14.12
N PRO A 376 6.37 32.24 -15.26
CA PRO A 376 6.30 33.70 -15.26
C PRO A 376 5.00 34.23 -14.65
N THR A 377 3.94 33.43 -14.70
CA THR A 377 2.60 33.74 -14.16
C THR A 377 2.45 33.38 -12.68
N ALA A 378 3.36 32.58 -12.10
CA ALA A 378 3.30 32.21 -10.68
C ALA A 378 3.54 33.41 -9.77
N LEU A 379 2.76 33.56 -8.69
CA LEU A 379 2.92 34.66 -7.72
C LEU A 379 4.28 34.61 -7.00
N THR A 380 4.79 33.40 -6.74
CA THR A 380 6.09 33.14 -6.11
C THR A 380 6.70 31.90 -6.74
N ASN A 381 7.93 32.01 -7.25
CA ASN A 381 8.75 30.86 -7.62
C ASN A 381 9.74 30.62 -6.47
N TYR A 382 9.58 29.52 -5.76
CA TYR A 382 10.50 29.13 -4.69
C TYR A 382 11.67 28.35 -5.30
N GLY A 383 12.88 28.61 -4.80
CA GLY A 383 14.13 28.06 -5.31
C GLY A 383 14.85 27.16 -4.32
N THR A 384 16.06 26.75 -4.67
CA THR A 384 16.95 25.96 -3.79
C THR A 384 17.64 26.86 -2.77
N LEU A 385 17.76 26.41 -1.51
CA LEU A 385 18.45 27.14 -0.43
C LEU A 385 19.71 26.40 0.07
N TYR A 386 20.67 27.19 0.58
CA TYR A 386 21.79 26.81 1.45
C TYR A 386 23.11 26.27 0.85
N TYR A 387 23.15 25.08 0.24
CA TYR A 387 24.44 24.45 -0.11
C TYR A 387 24.41 23.76 -1.48
N GLN A 388 25.47 23.93 -2.26
CA GLN A 388 25.67 23.22 -3.53
C GLN A 388 26.23 21.81 -3.27
N HIS A 389 25.76 20.79 -4.01
CA HIS A 389 26.19 19.40 -3.83
C HIS A 389 27.53 19.10 -4.54
N LYS A 390 28.40 18.30 -3.91
CA LYS A 390 29.65 17.76 -4.49
C LYS A 390 29.36 16.72 -5.59
N PRO A 391 30.24 16.46 -6.58
CA PRO A 391 31.55 17.09 -6.81
C PRO A 391 31.51 18.29 -7.78
N ARG A 392 30.37 18.57 -8.42
CA ARG A 392 30.27 19.64 -9.43
C ARG A 392 29.90 21.01 -8.86
N TYR A 393 29.51 21.07 -7.59
CA TYR A 393 29.19 22.30 -6.88
C TYR A 393 28.21 23.17 -7.66
N THR A 394 27.09 22.62 -8.10
CA THR A 394 26.03 23.40 -8.77
C THR A 394 24.68 22.93 -8.26
N SER A 395 23.70 23.84 -8.21
CA SER A 395 22.35 23.52 -7.77
C SER A 395 21.50 22.97 -8.90
N VAL A 396 21.81 23.36 -10.14
CA VAL A 396 21.13 22.87 -11.35
C VAL A 396 22.17 22.47 -12.38
N TYR A 397 22.16 21.19 -12.78
CA TYR A 397 23.12 20.61 -13.71
C TYR A 397 22.39 19.99 -14.92
N LEU A 398 22.49 20.65 -16.07
CA LEU A 398 21.78 20.30 -17.29
C LEU A 398 22.77 19.86 -18.37
N ILE A 399 22.61 18.64 -18.91
CA ILE A 399 23.44 18.12 -20.01
C ILE A 399 22.59 17.61 -21.15
N ALA A 400 22.93 17.99 -22.38
CA ALA A 400 22.31 17.47 -23.59
C ALA A 400 20.78 17.62 -23.59
N CYS A 401 20.25 18.58 -22.82
CA CYS A 401 18.84 18.89 -22.79
C CYS A 401 18.41 19.46 -24.13
N LYS A 402 17.29 18.96 -24.66
CA LYS A 402 16.74 19.39 -25.94
C LYS A 402 16.16 20.80 -25.86
N SER A 403 15.48 21.11 -24.74
CA SER A 403 15.01 22.45 -24.43
C SER A 403 15.23 22.78 -22.96
N VAL A 404 15.60 24.04 -22.68
CA VAL A 404 15.78 24.55 -21.32
C VAL A 404 15.11 25.90 -21.21
N ILE A 405 14.13 26.00 -20.32
CA ILE A 405 13.45 27.23 -19.95
C ILE A 405 13.61 27.41 -18.44
N ILE A 406 14.22 28.51 -18.02
CA ILE A 406 14.34 28.89 -16.60
C ILE A 406 13.82 30.32 -16.48
N GLN A 407 12.75 30.53 -15.72
CA GLN A 407 12.05 31.80 -15.67
C GLN A 407 11.66 32.19 -14.25
N LYS A 408 11.92 33.46 -13.88
CA LYS A 408 11.51 34.06 -12.60
C LYS A 408 11.93 33.24 -11.37
N GLN A 409 13.09 32.56 -11.43
CA GLN A 409 13.64 31.76 -10.33
C GLN A 409 14.78 32.49 -9.60
N THR A 410 14.84 32.35 -8.28
CA THR A 410 15.93 32.89 -7.45
C THR A 410 16.70 31.74 -6.82
N PHE A 411 17.98 31.62 -7.19
CA PHE A 411 18.93 30.75 -6.51
C PHE A 411 19.71 31.58 -5.49
N SER A 412 19.38 31.47 -4.21
CA SER A 412 19.97 32.29 -3.14
C SER A 412 20.76 31.47 -2.14
N LEU A 413 21.71 32.12 -1.47
CA LEU A 413 22.54 31.52 -0.42
C LEU A 413 23.33 30.28 -0.88
N LEU A 414 23.73 30.22 -2.15
CA LEU A 414 24.53 29.12 -2.68
C LEU A 414 25.96 29.19 -2.13
N ARG A 415 26.28 28.33 -1.16
CA ARG A 415 27.64 28.22 -0.62
C ARG A 415 28.38 27.04 -1.22
N ASN A 416 29.66 27.28 -1.55
CA ASN A 416 30.59 26.22 -1.89
C ASN A 416 31.02 25.50 -0.60
N GLN A 417 31.00 24.16 -0.61
CA GLN A 417 31.40 23.36 0.56
C GLN A 417 32.90 23.42 0.90
N ASN A 418 33.72 24.02 0.04
CA ASN A 418 35.14 24.23 0.30
C ASN A 418 35.45 25.68 0.76
N GLU A 419 34.42 26.49 1.07
CA GLU A 419 34.61 27.83 1.64
C GLU A 419 35.48 27.75 2.91
N GLY A 420 36.73 28.23 2.83
CA GLY A 420 37.72 28.18 3.92
C GLY A 420 38.79 27.08 3.82
N GLN A 421 38.78 26.22 2.80
CA GLN A 421 39.88 25.29 2.50
C GLN A 421 40.94 26.02 1.65
N ALA A 422 42.22 25.93 2.05
CA ALA A 422 43.29 26.78 1.54
C ALA A 422 43.71 26.56 0.06
N VAL A 423 43.03 25.70 -0.70
CA VAL A 423 43.62 25.15 -1.95
C VAL A 423 42.80 25.34 -3.23
N ASP A 424 41.48 25.62 -3.21
CA ASP A 424 40.74 25.72 -4.47
C ASP A 424 39.71 26.87 -4.53
N ILE A 425 39.93 27.83 -5.43
CA ILE A 425 38.91 28.79 -5.87
C ILE A 425 38.06 28.10 -6.95
N PHE A 426 36.93 27.51 -6.57
CA PHE A 426 35.93 27.08 -7.55
C PHE A 426 34.93 28.23 -7.80
N TYR A 427 34.85 28.71 -9.05
CA TYR A 427 33.67 29.45 -9.52
C TYR A 427 32.55 28.44 -9.76
N THR A 428 31.54 28.45 -8.90
CA THR A 428 30.49 27.43 -8.89
C THR A 428 29.17 28.05 -9.33
N PRO A 429 28.83 27.98 -10.63
CA PRO A 429 27.62 28.63 -11.11
C PRO A 429 26.40 27.98 -10.47
N GLY A 430 25.41 28.79 -10.07
CA GLY A 430 24.14 28.27 -9.55
C GLY A 430 23.42 27.35 -10.54
N VAL A 431 23.67 27.57 -11.83
CA VAL A 431 23.19 26.75 -12.94
C VAL A 431 24.35 26.45 -13.88
N TYR A 432 24.61 25.18 -14.17
CA TYR A 432 25.44 24.74 -15.28
C TYR A 432 24.56 24.12 -16.35
N ALA A 433 24.64 24.64 -17.57
CA ALA A 433 23.95 24.10 -18.73
C ALA A 433 24.95 23.86 -19.85
N ARG A 434 25.01 22.62 -20.35
CA ARG A 434 25.79 22.24 -21.53
C ARG A 434 24.86 21.67 -22.59
N ALA A 435 24.70 22.42 -23.67
CA ALA A 435 24.15 21.89 -24.91
C ALA A 435 25.15 20.91 -25.54
N SER A 436 24.67 19.76 -26.01
CA SER A 436 25.43 18.86 -26.89
C SER A 436 24.77 18.91 -28.27
N PRO A 437 25.55 18.93 -29.37
CA PRO A 437 25.02 18.89 -30.73
C PRO A 437 24.09 17.71 -31.00
#